data_AF-A0A1H3XA46-F1
#
_entry.id   AF-A0A1H3XA46-F1
#
_cell.length_a   1.000
_cell.length_b   1.000
_cell.length_c   1.000
_cell.angle_alpha   90.00
_cell.angle_beta   90.00
_cell.angle_gamma   90.00
#
_symmetry.space_group_name_H-M   'P 1'
#
loop_
_entity.id
_entity.type
_entity.pdbx_description
1 polymer ?
#
loop_
_entity_poly.entity_id
_entity_poly.type
_entity_poly.pdbx_seq_one_letter_code
_entity_poly.pdbx_strand_id
1 'polypeptide(L)'
;MTLSVIQPKQPINPAWEKRTINLNTAYPAFAWYHPALKLLVISAVEVPETAIGPEYHISISKGRGTGHPKRCSAEEGKLVLKQFDAEGALEDNHSPVVRNYWMPVAEKLIGMECDCKEQEAAIREGDFEWRPLTQKNADRAKVTK
;
A
#
# COMPACT_ATOMS: atom_id res chain seq x y z
N MET A 1 5.65 15.84 21.22
CA MET A 1 5.01 14.71 20.53
C MET A 1 6.10 13.70 20.25
N THR A 2 6.05 12.54 20.89
CA THR A 2 6.97 11.43 20.61
C THR A 2 6.62 10.90 19.22
N LEU A 3 7.52 11.05 18.25
CA LEU A 3 7.35 10.40 16.95
C LEU A 3 7.35 8.89 17.20
N SER A 4 6.36 8.18 16.63
CA SER A 4 6.35 6.71 16.63
C SER A 4 7.71 6.20 16.14
N VAL A 5 8.29 5.21 16.82
CA VAL A 5 9.55 4.57 16.37
C VAL A 5 9.34 3.91 15.00
N ILE A 6 8.12 3.45 14.73
CA ILE A 6 7.72 2.91 13.44
C ILE A 6 7.28 4.06 12.54
N GLN A 7 8.01 4.26 11.45
CA GLN A 7 7.77 5.29 10.44
C GLN A 7 7.49 4.64 9.08
N PRO A 8 6.73 5.28 8.18
CA PRO A 8 6.51 4.77 6.84
C PRO A 8 7.84 4.53 6.12
N LYS A 9 7.88 3.49 5.30
CA LYS A 9 9.05 3.17 4.47
C LYS A 9 9.36 4.35 3.55
N GLN A 10 10.66 4.60 3.37
CA GLN A 10 11.16 5.65 2.49
C GLN A 10 11.94 5.00 1.36
N PRO A 11 11.92 5.60 0.15
CA PRO A 11 12.71 5.08 -0.94
C PRO A 11 14.20 5.22 -0.64
N ILE A 12 14.99 4.20 -1.00
CA ILE A 12 16.45 4.21 -0.87
C ILE A 12 17.15 4.87 -2.06
N ASN A 13 16.39 5.31 -3.07
CA ASN A 13 16.91 5.91 -4.29
C ASN A 13 16.56 7.42 -4.33
N PRO A 14 17.53 8.33 -4.58
CA PRO A 14 17.29 9.76 -4.63
C PRO A 14 16.44 10.25 -5.81
N ALA A 15 16.10 9.37 -6.77
CA ALA A 15 15.19 9.70 -7.88
C ALA A 15 13.75 9.98 -7.45
N TRP A 16 13.39 9.70 -6.19
CA TRP A 16 12.08 9.96 -5.62
C TRP A 16 11.99 11.35 -5.00
N GLU A 17 10.95 12.07 -5.37
CA GLU A 17 10.63 13.38 -4.81
C GLU A 17 9.54 13.26 -3.75
N LYS A 18 9.82 13.71 -2.52
CA LYS A 18 8.79 13.79 -1.49
C LYS A 18 7.71 14.78 -1.91
N ARG A 19 6.44 14.40 -1.78
CA ARG A 19 5.28 15.24 -2.07
C ARG A 19 4.47 15.48 -0.81
N THR A 20 3.98 16.70 -0.67
CA THR A 20 2.94 17.03 0.30
C THR A 20 1.60 16.75 -0.35
N ILE A 21 0.86 15.79 0.19
CA ILE A 21 -0.52 15.52 -0.19
C ILE A 21 -1.37 15.47 1.09
N ASN A 22 -2.63 15.87 0.97
CA ASN A 22 -3.57 15.79 2.09
C ASN A 22 -3.99 14.33 2.27
N LEU A 23 -3.42 13.66 3.27
CA LEU A 23 -3.80 12.32 3.70
C LEU A 23 -4.56 12.42 5.01
N ASN A 24 -5.72 11.79 5.07
CA ASN A 24 -6.49 11.65 6.30
C ASN A 24 -6.30 10.25 6.87
N THR A 25 -5.11 9.98 7.41
CA THR A 25 -4.72 8.69 7.99
C THR A 25 -4.54 8.83 9.50
N ALA A 26 -4.91 7.79 10.25
CA ALA A 26 -4.74 7.77 11.72
C ALA A 26 -3.26 7.73 12.13
N TYR A 27 -2.40 7.24 11.23
CA TYR A 27 -0.99 7.04 11.42
C TYR A 27 -0.19 7.81 10.35
N PRO A 28 1.13 8.01 10.54
CA PRO A 28 1.95 8.75 9.58
C PRO A 28 1.91 8.12 8.19
N ALA A 29 1.92 8.99 7.18
CA ALA A 29 2.03 8.59 5.78
C ALA A 29 2.86 9.62 5.00
N PHE A 30 3.62 9.16 4.02
CA PHE A 30 4.42 9.98 3.12
C PHE A 30 4.06 9.67 1.67
N ALA A 31 4.01 10.71 0.85
CA ALA A 31 3.93 10.55 -0.59
C ALA A 31 5.26 10.80 -1.26
N TRP A 32 5.54 9.99 -2.26
CA TRP A 32 6.76 10.02 -3.06
C TRP A 32 6.38 9.94 -4.53
N TYR A 33 7.03 10.74 -5.36
CA TYR A 33 6.80 10.78 -6.80
C TYR A 33 8.09 10.49 -7.55
N HIS A 34 8.05 9.55 -8.49
CA HIS A 34 9.17 9.26 -9.38
C HIS A 34 8.93 9.92 -10.75
N PRO A 35 9.66 10.99 -11.12
CA PRO A 35 9.35 11.79 -12.32
C PRO A 35 9.51 11.02 -13.64
N ALA A 36 10.58 10.23 -13.77
CA ALA A 36 10.84 9.45 -14.97
C ALA A 36 9.81 8.34 -15.20
N LEU A 37 9.45 7.60 -14.15
CA LEU A 37 8.47 6.51 -14.21
C LEU A 37 7.01 6.99 -14.14
N LYS A 38 6.80 8.23 -13.70
CA LYS A 38 5.48 8.81 -13.41
C LYS A 38 4.69 7.96 -12.42
N LEU A 39 5.37 7.49 -11.38
CA LEU A 39 4.78 6.71 -10.29
C LEU A 39 4.58 7.60 -9.08
N LEU A 40 3.38 7.54 -8.49
CA LEU A 40 3.07 8.12 -7.20
C LEU A 40 2.90 6.97 -6.21
N VAL A 41 3.66 7.04 -5.12
CA VAL A 41 3.64 6.06 -4.02
C VAL A 41 3.19 6.77 -2.76
N ILE A 42 2.19 6.20 -2.09
CA ILE A 42 1.85 6.55 -0.72
C ILE A 42 2.39 5.41 0.14
N SER A 43 3.32 5.73 1.04
CA SER A 43 3.78 4.82 2.08
C SER A 43 3.17 5.24 3.40
N ALA A 44 2.47 4.33 4.06
CA ALA A 44 1.86 4.54 5.36
C ALA A 44 2.24 3.42 6.33
N VAL A 45 2.08 3.69 7.62
CA VAL A 45 1.95 2.65 8.65
C VAL A 45 0.48 2.60 8.99
N GLU A 46 -0.13 1.43 9.06
CA GLU A 46 -1.53 1.26 9.42
C GLU A 46 -1.69 0.06 10.36
N VAL A 47 -2.84 -0.06 11.02
CA VAL A 47 -3.19 -1.23 11.85
C VAL A 47 -4.55 -1.74 11.34
N PRO A 48 -4.59 -2.40 10.18
CA PRO A 48 -5.85 -2.84 9.59
C PRO A 48 -6.47 -4.00 10.40
N GLU A 49 -5.64 -4.87 10.97
CA GLU A 49 -6.05 -5.96 11.85
C GLU A 49 -5.24 -5.92 13.16
N THR A 50 -5.95 -5.87 14.28
CA THR A 50 -5.30 -5.70 15.59
C THR A 50 -4.49 -6.92 16.00
N ALA A 51 -4.88 -8.11 15.55
CA ALA A 51 -4.15 -9.35 15.80
C ALA A 51 -2.79 -9.41 15.09
N ILE A 52 -2.64 -8.76 13.94
CA ILE A 52 -1.39 -8.67 13.17
C ILE A 52 -0.54 -7.52 13.71
N GLY A 53 -1.18 -6.42 14.10
CA GLY A 53 -0.54 -5.21 14.58
C GLY A 53 -0.19 -4.25 13.44
N PRO A 54 0.84 -3.39 13.61
CA PRO A 54 1.23 -2.44 12.59
C PRO A 54 1.74 -3.11 11.31
N GLU A 55 1.32 -2.56 10.18
CA GLU A 55 1.72 -2.98 8.83
C GLU A 55 2.17 -1.77 8.02
N TYR A 56 3.19 -1.96 7.19
CA TYR A 56 3.53 -1.03 6.13
C TYR A 56 2.54 -1.20 4.98
N HIS A 57 1.89 -0.10 4.60
CA HIS A 57 0.99 -0.04 3.47
C HIS A 57 1.66 0.79 2.35
N ILE A 58 1.84 0.17 1.18
CA ILE A 58 2.42 0.82 -0.01
C ILE A 58 1.36 0.83 -1.12
N SER A 59 0.79 2.01 -1.38
CA SER A 59 -0.16 2.24 -2.47
C SER A 59 0.54 2.88 -3.66
N ILE A 60 0.39 2.29 -4.84
CA ILE A 60 1.11 2.69 -6.06
C ILE A 60 0.11 3.03 -7.16
N SER A 61 0.29 4.20 -7.76
CA SER A 61 -0.46 4.62 -8.94
C SER A 61 0.47 5.26 -9.96
N LYS A 62 0.01 5.31 -11.21
CA LYS A 62 0.71 5.91 -12.34
C LYS A 62 0.00 7.20 -12.76
N GLY A 63 0.75 8.26 -13.03
CA GLY A 63 0.21 9.57 -13.41
C GLY A 63 1.18 10.71 -13.13
N ARG A 64 0.84 11.95 -13.53
CA ARG A 64 1.71 13.13 -13.32
C ARG A 64 1.62 13.72 -11.90
N GLY A 65 1.06 12.98 -10.93
CA GLY A 65 0.71 13.52 -9.61
C GLY A 65 -0.47 14.50 -9.61
N THR A 66 -0.96 14.92 -10.77
CA THR A 66 -2.17 15.74 -10.96
C THR A 66 -3.05 15.08 -12.03
N GLY A 67 -4.30 14.74 -11.67
CA GLY A 67 -5.26 14.02 -12.52
C GLY A 67 -5.70 12.67 -11.94
N HIS A 68 -6.54 11.94 -12.69
CA HIS A 68 -7.03 10.63 -12.27
C HIS A 68 -5.88 9.60 -12.24
N PRO A 69 -5.73 8.83 -11.15
CA PRO A 69 -4.70 7.80 -11.07
C PRO A 69 -4.93 6.75 -12.15
N LYS A 70 -3.84 6.19 -12.67
CA LYS A 70 -3.84 5.03 -13.56
C LYS A 70 -3.16 3.86 -12.86
N ARG A 71 -3.45 2.67 -13.35
CA ARG A 71 -2.83 1.42 -12.89
C ARG A 71 -1.34 1.40 -13.24
N CYS A 72 -0.51 0.98 -12.29
CA CYS A 72 0.87 0.58 -12.55
C CYS A 72 0.92 -0.93 -12.88
N SER A 73 1.93 -1.35 -13.66
CA SER A 73 2.12 -2.77 -13.92
C SER A 73 2.65 -3.51 -12.68
N ALA A 74 2.55 -4.84 -12.69
CA ALA A 74 3.13 -5.70 -11.66
C ALA A 74 4.65 -5.52 -11.55
N GLU A 75 5.33 -5.32 -12.68
CA GLU A 75 6.78 -5.06 -12.72
C GLU A 75 7.15 -3.70 -12.11
N GLU A 76 6.33 -2.68 -12.36
CA GLU A 76 6.48 -1.38 -11.68
C GLU A 76 6.26 -1.52 -10.17
N GLY A 77 5.28 -2.33 -9.76
CA GLY A 77 5.04 -2.67 -8.35
C GLY A 77 6.27 -3.31 -7.69
N LYS A 78 6.83 -4.37 -8.29
CA LYS A 78 8.05 -5.04 -7.81
C LYS A 78 9.24 -4.09 -7.68
N LEU A 79 9.43 -3.23 -8.69
CA LEU A 79 10.50 -2.22 -8.66
C LEU A 79 10.33 -1.27 -7.47
N VAL A 80 9.11 -0.79 -7.22
CA VAL A 80 8.82 0.08 -6.08
C VAL A 80 9.08 -0.64 -4.76
N LEU A 81 8.58 -1.87 -4.59
CA LEU A 81 8.80 -2.65 -3.37
C LEU A 81 10.29 -2.81 -3.05
N LYS A 82 11.09 -3.11 -4.06
CA LYS A 82 12.55 -3.18 -3.91
C LYS A 82 13.17 -1.84 -3.50
N GLN A 83 12.73 -0.74 -4.09
CA GLN A 83 13.24 0.59 -3.76
C GLN A 83 12.77 1.11 -2.41
N PHE A 84 11.72 0.54 -1.83
CA PHE A 84 11.19 0.88 -0.51
C PHE A 84 11.55 -0.15 0.56
N ASP A 85 12.42 -1.13 0.26
CA ASP A 85 12.79 -2.21 1.18
C ASP A 85 11.54 -2.94 1.75
N ALA A 86 10.67 -3.35 0.82
CA ALA A 86 9.35 -3.93 1.09
C ALA A 86 9.06 -5.16 0.20
N GLU A 87 10.09 -5.90 -0.22
CA GLU A 87 9.94 -7.08 -1.10
C GLU A 87 9.12 -8.23 -0.47
N GLY A 88 8.99 -8.24 0.87
CA GLY A 88 8.12 -9.17 1.59
C GLY A 88 6.64 -8.78 1.62
N ALA A 89 6.28 -7.63 1.03
CA ALA A 89 4.90 -7.17 1.00
C ALA A 89 4.04 -7.99 0.04
N LEU A 90 2.81 -8.28 0.45
CA LEU A 90 1.84 -9.01 -0.36
C LEU A 90 0.83 -8.06 -0.98
N GLU A 91 0.52 -8.29 -2.25
CA GLU A 91 -0.45 -7.47 -2.99
C GLU A 91 -1.88 -7.76 -2.52
N ASP A 92 -2.64 -6.72 -2.20
CA ASP A 92 -4.06 -6.84 -1.83
C ASP A 92 -4.85 -5.61 -2.27
N ASN A 93 -5.43 -5.70 -3.47
CA ASN A 93 -6.11 -4.58 -4.11
C ASN A 93 -7.61 -4.61 -3.84
N HIS A 94 -8.10 -3.55 -3.20
CA HIS A 94 -9.52 -3.28 -3.03
C HIS A 94 -10.05 -2.16 -3.94
N SER A 95 -9.26 -1.79 -4.95
CA SER A 95 -9.56 -0.76 -5.95
C SER A 95 -9.19 -1.26 -7.34
N PRO A 96 -9.96 -0.92 -8.40
CA PRO A 96 -9.62 -1.31 -9.77
C PRO A 96 -8.40 -0.55 -10.34
N VAL A 97 -7.84 0.42 -9.63
CA VAL A 97 -6.81 1.34 -10.18
C VAL A 97 -5.50 1.28 -9.43
N VAL A 98 -5.53 1.41 -8.10
CA VAL A 98 -4.32 1.54 -7.28
C VAL A 98 -3.84 0.15 -6.87
N ARG A 99 -2.54 -0.11 -7.05
CA ARG A 99 -1.92 -1.36 -6.57
C ARG A 99 -1.46 -1.17 -5.13
N ASN A 100 -1.98 -1.96 -4.21
CA ASN A 100 -1.72 -1.86 -2.78
C ASN A 100 -0.96 -3.09 -2.30
N TYR A 101 0.01 -2.86 -1.44
CA TYR A 101 0.83 -3.89 -0.83
C TYR A 101 0.88 -3.71 0.68
N TRP A 102 0.84 -4.82 1.40
CA TRP A 102 0.81 -4.85 2.85
C TRP A 102 1.96 -5.73 3.37
N MET A 103 2.68 -5.23 4.37
CA MET A 103 3.78 -5.94 4.99
C MET A 103 3.75 -5.74 6.51
N PRO A 104 3.58 -6.79 7.31
CA PRO A 104 3.68 -6.69 8.76
C PRO A 104 5.01 -6.09 9.21
N VAL A 105 4.96 -5.19 10.20
CA VAL A 105 6.17 -4.70 10.86
C VAL A 105 6.81 -5.81 11.69
N ALA A 106 6.00 -6.72 12.22
CA ALA A 106 6.48 -7.91 12.91
C ALA A 106 7.05 -8.92 11.89
N GLU A 107 8.39 -9.02 11.82
CA GLU A 107 9.11 -9.84 10.83
C GLU A 107 8.62 -11.29 10.74
N LYS A 108 8.27 -11.90 11.89
CA LYS A 108 7.76 -13.28 11.96
C LYS A 108 6.43 -13.50 11.22
N LEU A 109 5.72 -12.43 10.87
CA LEU A 109 4.44 -12.47 10.15
C LEU A 109 4.58 -12.08 8.67
N ILE A 110 5.78 -11.71 8.21
CA ILE A 110 6.00 -11.38 6.79
C ILE A 110 5.70 -12.61 5.94
N GLY A 111 4.92 -12.42 4.87
CA GLY A 111 4.45 -13.49 3.99
C GLY A 111 3.13 -14.14 4.44
N MET A 112 2.54 -13.71 5.56
CA MET A 112 1.18 -14.10 5.94
C MET A 112 0.16 -13.49 4.98
N GLU A 113 -0.60 -14.34 4.29
CA GLU A 113 -1.75 -13.88 3.50
C GLU A 113 -2.96 -13.57 4.39
N CYS A 114 -3.76 -12.58 3.98
CA CYS A 114 -5.05 -12.31 4.64
C CYS A 114 -6.03 -13.46 4.36
N ASP A 115 -6.64 -14.00 5.41
CA ASP A 115 -7.72 -15.00 5.33
C ASP A 115 -8.90 -14.55 4.43
N CYS A 116 -9.04 -13.24 4.22
CA CYS A 116 -10.06 -12.67 3.35
C CYS A 116 -9.87 -12.99 1.87
N LYS A 117 -8.62 -13.22 1.41
CA LYS A 117 -8.33 -13.41 -0.01
C LYS A 117 -9.01 -14.61 -0.63
N GLU A 118 -9.17 -15.70 0.14
CA GLU A 118 -9.85 -16.92 -0.31
C GLU A 118 -11.38 -16.77 -0.36
N GLN A 119 -11.93 -15.85 0.42
CA GLN A 119 -13.39 -15.68 0.58
C GLN A 119 -13.98 -14.69 -0.42
N GLU A 120 -13.15 -13.93 -1.12
CA GLU A 120 -13.55 -12.81 -1.93
C GLU A 120 -13.47 -13.09 -3.43
N ALA A 121 -14.46 -12.58 -4.17
CA ALA A 121 -14.48 -12.68 -5.62
C ALA A 121 -13.35 -11.83 -6.22
N ALA A 122 -12.38 -12.50 -6.84
CA ALA A 122 -11.27 -11.86 -7.53
C ALA A 122 -11.67 -11.50 -8.97
N ILE A 123 -11.48 -10.23 -9.33
CA ILE A 123 -11.59 -9.72 -10.71
C ILE A 123 -10.16 -9.65 -11.27
N ARG A 124 -9.92 -10.35 -12.38
CA ARG A 124 -8.61 -10.42 -13.04
C ARG A 124 -8.63 -9.72 -14.39
N GLU A 125 -7.72 -8.77 -14.56
CA GLU A 125 -7.58 -7.96 -15.77
C GLU A 125 -6.10 -7.85 -16.15
N GLY A 126 -5.61 -8.81 -16.94
CA GLY A 126 -4.20 -8.89 -17.30
C GLY A 126 -3.32 -9.23 -16.10
N ASP A 127 -2.39 -8.35 -15.76
CA ASP A 127 -1.44 -8.49 -14.64
C ASP A 127 -1.95 -7.92 -13.30
N PHE A 128 -3.25 -7.63 -13.22
CA PHE A 128 -3.86 -6.98 -12.07
C PHE A 128 -5.09 -7.76 -11.60
N GLU A 129 -5.08 -8.08 -10.31
CA GLU A 129 -6.17 -8.74 -9.61
C GLU A 129 -6.70 -7.79 -8.53
N TRP A 130 -8.02 -7.62 -8.44
CA TRP A 130 -8.63 -6.83 -7.37
C TRP A 130 -9.93 -7.43 -6.89
N ARG A 131 -10.28 -7.10 -5.65
CA ARG A 131 -11.47 -7.60 -4.95
C ARG A 131 -12.35 -6.40 -4.58
N PRO A 132 -13.63 -6.35 -4.98
CA PRO A 132 -14.53 -5.28 -4.56
C PRO A 132 -14.66 -5.26 -3.03
N LEU A 133 -14.58 -4.07 -2.44
CA LEU A 133 -14.74 -3.91 -1.00
C LEU A 133 -16.15 -4.33 -0.57
N THR A 134 -16.27 -5.38 0.23
CA THR A 134 -17.56 -5.81 0.79
C THR A 134 -17.89 -5.01 2.05
N GLN A 135 -19.18 -4.93 2.41
CA GLN A 135 -19.60 -4.29 3.67
C GLN A 135 -18.94 -4.95 4.89
N LYS A 136 -18.79 -6.28 4.87
CA LYS A 136 -18.10 -7.06 5.90
C LYS A 136 -16.65 -6.59 6.10
N ASN A 137 -15.93 -6.29 5.03
CA ASN A 137 -14.55 -5.79 5.10
C ASN A 137 -14.50 -4.36 5.63
N ALA A 138 -15.42 -3.52 5.16
CA ALA A 138 -15.54 -2.15 5.62
C ALA A 138 -15.83 -2.09 7.13
N ASP A 139 -16.67 -3.00 7.62
CA ASP A 139 -17.02 -3.08 9.03
C ASP A 139 -15.86 -3.64 9.86
N ARG A 140 -15.16 -4.68 9.38
CA ARG A 140 -13.96 -5.21 10.04
C ARG A 140 -12.87 -4.13 10.22
N ALA A 141 -12.66 -3.29 9.19
CA ALA A 141 -11.71 -2.18 9.26
C ALA A 141 -12.17 -0.98 10.12
N LYS A 142 -13.46 -0.91 10.48
CA LYS A 142 -14.02 0.14 11.35
C LYS A 142 -14.11 -0.27 12.81
N VAL A 143 -14.32 -1.56 13.10
CA VAL A 143 -14.39 -2.11 14.46
C VAL A 143 -13.04 -2.02 15.18
N THR A 144 -11.95 -1.85 14.43
CA THR A 144 -10.58 -1.69 14.93
C THR A 144 -10.12 -0.22 15.12
N LYS A 145 -11.00 0.77 14.91
CA LYS A 145 -10.71 2.21 15.17
C LYS A 145 -11.05 2.66 16.58
#